data_AF-A0AAI8LNN6-F1
#
_entry.id   AF-A0AAI8LNN6-F1
#
_cell.length_a   1.000
_cell.length_b   1.000
_cell.length_c   1.000
_cell.angle_alpha   90.00
_cell.angle_beta   90.00
_cell.angle_gamma   90.00
#
_symmetry.space_group_name_H-M   'P 1'
#
loop_
_entity.id
_entity.type
_entity.pdbx_description
1 polymer ?
#
loop_
_entity_poly.entity_id
_entity_poly.type
_entity_poly.pdbx_seq_one_letter_code
_entity_poly.pdbx_strand_id
1 'polypeptide(L)'
;MIKTIFCYNAEGAWQTNLSGYLVEELTRFVEEGSKTQGFVQKNADLYAIDLQNNLILFNDSPVSNGYIPPKDVTLSTYNKENLKQVKIEKNMYTFSNPVRKYSSSPSIIPKAEGQKYLNLDFLETQGSNNWCAAYVTTSIIRYANKSNSPTARQMMQHYYPNSSNLESQAASREKCMDYGYLHNFFNMVNVNSPITVSGTQLEINEESPFYIAASSDSTTATHAFTVRGYANFDFYQTISVWNPWSDASYGYDLMDPSSHTISTHGMVWKNFGTIYGWHHP
;
A
#
# COMPACT_ATOMS: atom_id res chain seq x y z
N MET A 1 -6.40 16.33 3.39
CA MET A 1 -5.68 15.12 3.00
C MET A 1 -6.40 14.57 1.78
N ILE A 2 -5.82 14.74 0.60
CA ILE A 2 -6.35 14.15 -0.65
C ILE A 2 -5.88 12.69 -0.64
N LYS A 3 -6.77 11.75 -0.98
CA LYS A 3 -6.46 10.33 -1.11
C LYS A 3 -7.04 9.82 -2.40
N THR A 4 -6.35 8.89 -3.05
CA THR A 4 -6.84 8.22 -4.26
C THR A 4 -7.67 7.01 -3.84
N ILE A 5 -8.85 6.86 -4.43
CA ILE A 5 -9.71 5.69 -4.23
C ILE A 5 -9.49 4.75 -5.42
N PHE A 6 -8.93 3.58 -5.14
CA PHE A 6 -8.91 2.49 -6.12
C PHE A 6 -10.17 1.66 -5.92
N CYS A 7 -11.07 1.72 -6.90
CA CYS A 7 -12.28 0.93 -6.96
C CYS A 7 -12.01 -0.31 -7.82
N TYR A 8 -12.15 -1.51 -7.27
CA TYR A 8 -12.11 -2.74 -8.07
C TYR A 8 -13.39 -3.56 -7.89
N ASN A 9 -13.73 -4.30 -8.94
CA ASN A 9 -14.87 -5.21 -8.94
C ASN A 9 -14.32 -6.64 -8.83
N ALA A 10 -14.33 -7.18 -7.61
CA ALA A 10 -14.25 -8.62 -7.41
C ALA A 10 -15.67 -9.14 -7.25
N GLU A 11 -16.09 -10.04 -8.16
CA GLU A 11 -17.31 -10.83 -8.02
C GLU A 11 -18.62 -10.02 -7.80
N GLY A 12 -18.71 -8.81 -8.36
CA GLY A 12 -19.90 -7.97 -8.30
C GLY A 12 -19.98 -7.03 -7.09
N ALA A 13 -18.99 -7.05 -6.20
CA ALA A 13 -18.87 -6.09 -5.10
C ALA A 13 -17.75 -5.08 -5.39
N TRP A 14 -18.11 -3.79 -5.38
CA TRP A 14 -17.13 -2.71 -5.41
C TRP A 14 -16.38 -2.67 -4.08
N GLN A 15 -15.08 -2.89 -4.13
CA GLN A 15 -14.20 -2.68 -2.98
C GLN A 15 -13.45 -1.36 -3.18
N THR A 16 -13.42 -0.53 -2.14
CA THR A 16 -12.77 0.78 -2.16
C THR A 16 -11.63 0.79 -1.15
N ASN A 17 -10.40 0.92 -1.62
CA ASN A 17 -9.24 1.15 -0.76
C ASN A 17 -8.74 2.58 -0.97
N LEU A 18 -8.40 3.26 0.13
CA LEU A 18 -7.78 4.57 0.10
C LEU A 18 -6.27 4.40 0.09
N SER A 19 -5.61 5.04 -0.88
CA SER A 19 -4.16 5.05 -1.02
C SER A 19 -3.66 6.48 -1.19
N GLY A 20 -2.44 6.74 -0.72
CA GLY A 20 -1.72 7.97 -1.01
C GLY A 20 -1.19 8.03 -2.45
N TYR A 21 -1.24 6.91 -3.19
CA TYR A 21 -0.67 6.83 -4.52
C TYR A 21 -1.28 7.81 -5.50
N LEU A 22 -0.43 8.46 -6.29
CA LEU A 22 -0.80 9.41 -7.34
C LEU A 22 -1.45 10.69 -6.82
N VAL A 23 -1.53 10.93 -5.51
CA VAL A 23 -2.19 12.14 -4.98
C VAL A 23 -1.45 13.40 -5.44
N GLU A 24 -0.12 13.42 -5.34
CA GLU A 24 0.68 14.58 -5.77
C GLU A 24 0.66 14.73 -7.29
N GLU A 25 0.80 13.64 -8.02
CA GLU A 25 0.78 13.60 -9.49
C GLU A 25 -0.56 14.06 -10.04
N LEU A 26 -1.68 13.59 -9.46
CA LEU A 26 -3.03 14.01 -9.84
C LEU A 26 -3.30 15.46 -9.44
N THR A 27 -2.82 15.90 -8.28
CA THR A 27 -2.96 17.30 -7.85
C THR A 27 -2.24 18.22 -8.82
N ARG A 28 -0.96 17.93 -9.14
CA ARG A 28 -0.19 18.67 -10.13
C ARG A 28 -0.85 18.64 -11.50
N PHE A 29 -1.31 17.48 -11.94
CA PHE A 29 -2.00 17.34 -13.23
C PHE A 29 -3.25 18.24 -13.33
N VAL A 30 -4.02 18.34 -12.25
CA VAL A 30 -5.19 19.23 -12.16
C VAL A 30 -4.78 20.70 -12.11
N GLU A 31 -3.77 21.05 -11.32
CA GLU A 31 -3.27 22.43 -11.15
C GLU A 31 -2.64 23.00 -12.43
N GLU A 32 -1.95 22.17 -13.21
CA GLU A 32 -1.36 22.53 -14.51
C GLU A 32 -2.43 22.74 -15.61
N GLY A 33 -3.70 22.43 -15.32
CA GLY A 33 -4.79 22.54 -16.30
C GLY A 33 -4.71 21.50 -17.41
N SER A 34 -3.98 20.40 -17.18
CA SER A 34 -3.83 19.32 -18.15
C SER A 34 -5.18 18.69 -18.49
N LYS A 35 -5.47 18.55 -19.78
CA LYS A 35 -6.73 17.98 -20.27
C LYS A 35 -6.51 16.56 -20.78
N THR A 36 -7.16 15.59 -20.15
CA THR A 36 -7.19 14.18 -20.57
C THR A 36 -8.63 13.73 -20.85
N GLN A 37 -8.78 12.79 -21.78
CA GLN A 37 -10.03 12.06 -21.98
C GLN A 37 -10.26 10.96 -20.94
N GLY A 38 -9.20 10.52 -20.26
CA GLY A 38 -9.26 9.46 -19.25
C GLY A 38 -7.90 8.79 -19.04
N PHE A 39 -7.86 7.89 -18.07
CA PHE A 39 -6.68 7.08 -17.79
C PHE A 39 -6.93 5.64 -18.20
N VAL A 40 -5.90 4.98 -18.72
CA VAL A 40 -5.86 3.55 -18.97
C VAL A 40 -4.74 2.96 -18.16
N GLN A 41 -5.04 1.84 -17.51
CA GLN A 41 -4.04 1.05 -16.80
C GLN A 41 -3.59 -0.12 -17.68
N LYS A 42 -2.29 -0.35 -17.75
CA LYS A 42 -1.70 -1.54 -18.36
C LYS A 42 -0.65 -2.09 -17.39
N ASN A 43 -0.81 -3.36 -17.00
CA ASN A 43 -0.10 -3.93 -15.85
C ASN A 43 -0.37 -3.08 -14.60
N ALA A 44 0.67 -2.55 -13.94
CA ALA A 44 0.56 -1.65 -12.81
C ALA A 44 0.75 -0.17 -13.20
N ASP A 45 1.18 0.10 -14.45
CA ASP A 45 1.41 1.44 -14.97
C ASP A 45 0.11 2.14 -15.34
N LEU A 46 0.13 3.47 -15.23
CA LEU A 46 -0.99 4.32 -15.61
C LEU A 46 -0.61 5.21 -16.79
N TYR A 47 -1.49 5.28 -17.78
CA TYR A 47 -1.33 6.09 -18.99
C TYR A 47 -2.50 7.08 -19.07
N ALA A 48 -2.20 8.35 -19.34
CA ALA A 48 -3.20 9.35 -19.66
C ALA A 48 -3.48 9.33 -21.17
N ILE A 49 -4.75 9.48 -21.54
CA ILE A 49 -5.17 9.68 -22.93
C ILE A 49 -5.39 11.18 -23.14
N ASP A 50 -4.59 11.84 -23.96
CA ASP A 50 -4.80 13.26 -24.26
C ASP A 50 -6.09 13.50 -25.10
N LEU A 51 -6.43 14.75 -25.39
CA LEU A 51 -7.60 15.09 -26.21
C LEU A 51 -7.51 14.63 -27.68
N GLN A 52 -6.32 14.26 -28.14
CA GLN A 52 -6.02 13.77 -29.48
C GLN A 52 -5.97 12.23 -29.56
N ASN A 53 -6.20 11.54 -28.43
CA ASN A 53 -6.09 10.09 -28.25
C ASN A 53 -4.65 9.54 -28.25
N ASN A 54 -3.65 10.38 -28.03
CA ASN A 54 -2.31 9.88 -27.77
C ASN A 54 -2.22 9.38 -26.32
N LEU A 55 -1.51 8.28 -26.14
CA LEU A 55 -1.15 7.78 -24.82
C LEU A 55 0.11 8.49 -24.33
N ILE A 56 0.08 8.93 -23.08
CA ILE A 56 1.20 9.52 -22.37
C ILE A 56 1.40 8.68 -21.11
N LEU A 57 2.63 8.24 -20.83
CA LEU A 57 2.92 7.60 -19.55
C LEU A 57 2.64 8.61 -18.43
N PHE A 58 1.68 8.31 -17.58
CA PHE A 58 1.34 9.14 -16.44
C PHE A 58 2.13 8.70 -15.20
N ASN A 59 2.28 7.39 -15.02
CA ASN A 59 3.01 6.82 -13.91
C ASN A 59 3.60 5.44 -14.28
N ASP A 60 4.90 5.31 -14.04
CA ASP A 60 5.66 4.07 -14.10
C ASP A 60 5.65 3.42 -12.70
N SER A 61 4.91 2.32 -12.57
CA SER A 61 4.74 1.68 -11.28
C SER A 61 5.95 0.81 -10.94
N PRO A 62 6.50 0.86 -9.71
CA PRO A 62 7.61 0.00 -9.31
C PRO A 62 7.26 -1.49 -9.32
N VAL A 63 5.97 -1.82 -9.45
CA VAL A 63 5.47 -3.20 -9.57
C VAL A 63 5.53 -3.72 -11.01
N SER A 64 5.60 -2.81 -11.99
CA SER A 64 5.72 -3.19 -13.39
C SER A 64 7.12 -3.75 -13.63
N ASN A 65 7.22 -4.95 -14.20
CA ASN A 65 8.49 -5.56 -14.64
C ASN A 65 9.02 -4.87 -15.90
N GLY A 66 9.27 -3.56 -15.81
CA GLY A 66 9.61 -2.69 -16.93
C GLY A 66 8.40 -1.97 -17.52
N TYR A 67 8.63 -0.71 -17.87
CA TYR A 67 7.68 0.17 -18.53
C TYR A 67 7.43 -0.24 -20.00
N ILE A 68 6.16 -0.14 -20.41
CA ILE A 68 5.76 -0.32 -21.81
C ILE A 68 5.64 1.06 -22.48
N PRO A 69 6.43 1.38 -23.52
CA PRO A 69 6.28 2.63 -24.24
C PRO A 69 4.85 2.84 -24.75
N PRO A 70 4.26 4.06 -24.66
CA PRO A 70 2.89 4.34 -25.08
C PRO A 70 2.54 3.86 -26.49
N LYS A 71 3.51 3.89 -27.42
CA LYS A 71 3.36 3.38 -28.79
C LYS A 71 3.07 1.87 -28.87
N ASP A 72 3.46 1.12 -27.84
CA ASP A 72 3.38 -0.34 -27.76
C ASP A 72 2.19 -0.79 -26.88
N VAL A 73 1.45 0.16 -26.28
CA VAL A 73 0.24 -0.13 -25.48
C VAL A 73 -0.96 -0.31 -26.41
N THR A 74 -1.38 -1.55 -26.61
CA THR A 74 -2.58 -1.86 -27.40
C THR A 74 -3.87 -1.59 -26.61
N LEU A 75 -4.71 -0.70 -27.13
CA LEU A 75 -6.01 -0.31 -26.57
C LEU A 75 -7.17 -1.24 -27.00
N SER A 76 -6.92 -2.53 -27.25
CA SER A 76 -7.87 -3.44 -27.92
C SER A 76 -9.23 -3.60 -27.20
N THR A 77 -9.31 -3.30 -25.90
CA THR A 77 -10.55 -3.31 -25.10
C THR A 77 -11.07 -1.91 -24.74
N TYR A 78 -10.33 -0.86 -25.07
CA TYR A 78 -10.76 0.53 -24.84
C TYR A 78 -11.72 0.95 -25.94
N ASN A 79 -13.00 1.06 -25.59
CA ASN A 79 -14.01 1.69 -26.43
C ASN A 79 -14.37 3.04 -25.82
N LYS A 80 -14.06 4.12 -26.53
CA LYS A 80 -14.41 5.50 -26.15
C LYS A 80 -15.92 5.70 -25.98
N GLU A 81 -16.75 4.93 -26.69
CA GLU A 81 -18.21 4.98 -26.55
C GLU A 81 -18.71 4.40 -25.22
N ASN A 82 -17.90 3.58 -24.54
CA ASN A 82 -18.22 3.07 -23.20
C ASN A 82 -17.89 4.07 -22.09
N LEU A 83 -17.18 5.17 -22.39
CA LEU A 83 -16.95 6.26 -21.45
C LEU A 83 -18.25 7.03 -21.28
N LYS A 84 -19.02 6.69 -20.23
CA LYS A 84 -20.16 7.49 -19.83
C LYS A 84 -19.65 8.87 -19.42
N GLN A 85 -20.14 9.91 -20.10
CA GLN A 85 -19.84 11.29 -19.76
C GLN A 85 -20.35 11.56 -18.33
N VAL A 86 -19.45 11.55 -17.35
CA VAL A 86 -19.77 11.95 -15.98
C VAL A 86 -19.84 13.47 -15.98
N LYS A 87 -21.01 14.03 -15.70
CA LYS A 87 -21.20 15.47 -15.64
C LYS A 87 -20.32 16.05 -14.53
N ILE A 88 -19.31 16.81 -14.93
CA ILE A 88 -18.31 17.41 -14.04
C ILE A 88 -18.93 18.68 -13.43
N GLU A 89 -19.41 18.59 -12.19
CA GLU A 89 -19.76 19.78 -11.41
C GLU A 89 -18.53 20.20 -10.61
N LYS A 90 -17.89 21.29 -11.08
CA LYS A 90 -16.83 22.09 -10.42
C LYS A 90 -15.93 21.33 -9.43
N ASN A 91 -14.81 20.83 -9.94
CA ASN A 91 -13.56 20.54 -9.22
C ASN A 91 -13.66 19.58 -8.00
N MET A 92 -14.58 18.62 -8.00
CA MET A 92 -14.67 17.61 -6.94
C MET A 92 -15.20 16.28 -7.47
N TYR A 93 -14.40 15.20 -7.41
CA TYR A 93 -14.88 13.83 -7.60
C TYR A 93 -15.40 13.31 -6.25
N THR A 94 -16.72 13.33 -6.05
CA THR A 94 -17.34 12.79 -4.83
C THR A 94 -18.09 11.52 -5.17
N PHE A 95 -17.57 10.38 -4.73
CA PHE A 95 -18.32 9.13 -4.71
C PHE A 95 -19.03 9.04 -3.36
N SER A 96 -20.29 9.49 -3.30
CA SER A 96 -21.14 9.26 -2.14
C SER A 96 -22.08 8.09 -2.42
N ASN A 97 -21.95 7.00 -1.66
CA ASN A 97 -23.08 6.10 -1.44
C ASN A 97 -24.19 6.92 -0.75
N PRO A 98 -25.49 6.59 -0.92
CA PRO A 98 -26.56 7.28 -0.21
C PRO A 98 -26.27 7.22 1.29
N VAL A 99 -25.92 8.37 1.86
CA VAL A 99 -25.75 8.54 3.30
C VAL A 99 -27.09 8.17 3.93
N ARG A 100 -27.13 7.07 4.71
CA ARG A 100 -28.20 6.93 5.71
C ARG A 100 -28.16 8.20 6.53
N LYS A 101 -29.25 8.96 6.55
CA LYS A 101 -29.41 10.13 7.41
C LYS A 101 -29.11 9.71 8.85
N TYR A 102 -27.90 9.98 9.32
CA TYR A 102 -27.60 9.89 10.74
C TYR A 102 -28.11 11.17 11.37
N SER A 103 -28.99 11.01 12.35
CA SER A 103 -29.57 12.10 13.11
C SER A 103 -28.46 12.92 13.77
N SER A 104 -28.56 14.23 13.60
CA SER A 104 -27.71 15.24 14.21
C SER A 104 -27.67 15.16 15.73
N SER A 105 -26.50 14.85 16.26
CA SER A 105 -25.91 15.55 17.41
C SER A 105 -24.40 15.33 17.36
N PRO A 106 -23.57 16.38 17.28
CA PRO A 106 -22.13 16.24 17.37
C PRO A 106 -21.79 15.90 18.83
N SER A 107 -21.77 14.62 19.17
CA SER A 107 -21.00 14.18 20.32
C SER A 107 -19.54 14.42 19.98
N ILE A 108 -18.90 15.29 20.75
CA ILE A 108 -17.44 15.41 20.79
C ILE A 108 -16.94 14.02 21.16
N ILE A 109 -16.47 13.26 20.16
CA ILE A 109 -15.85 11.94 20.40
C ILE A 109 -14.54 12.25 21.13
N PRO A 110 -14.40 11.87 22.41
CA PRO A 110 -13.13 12.00 23.12
C PRO A 110 -12.05 11.27 22.33
N LYS A 111 -10.78 11.71 22.40
CA LYS A 111 -9.59 11.05 21.81
C LYS A 111 -9.80 9.51 21.72
N ALA A 112 -10.14 9.02 20.53
CA ALA A 112 -11.01 7.85 20.43
C ALA A 112 -10.32 6.52 20.76
N GLU A 113 -10.90 5.75 21.68
CA GLU A 113 -10.54 4.36 22.00
C GLU A 113 -10.65 3.39 20.79
N GLY A 114 -11.14 3.87 19.63
CA GLY A 114 -11.34 3.09 18.40
C GLY A 114 -10.21 3.15 17.38
N GLN A 115 -9.13 3.92 17.56
CA GLN A 115 -8.03 3.97 16.59
C GLN A 115 -6.66 4.16 17.23
N LYS A 116 -5.62 3.59 16.61
CA LYS A 116 -4.22 3.82 16.99
C LYS A 116 -3.31 3.69 15.77
N TYR A 117 -2.34 4.58 15.67
CA TYR A 117 -1.45 4.70 14.52
C TYR A 117 -0.03 5.00 15.00
N LEU A 118 0.88 4.09 14.67
CA LEU A 118 2.31 4.23 14.93
C LEU A 118 2.94 5.04 13.79
N ASN A 119 3.93 5.86 14.14
CA ASN A 119 4.66 6.69 13.18
C ASN A 119 5.97 5.99 12.82
N LEU A 120 5.99 5.30 11.69
CA LEU A 120 7.21 4.71 11.16
C LEU A 120 8.13 5.81 10.60
N ASP A 121 9.42 5.51 10.54
CA ASP A 121 10.34 6.29 9.71
C ASP A 121 10.10 6.00 8.22
N PHE A 122 10.35 7.00 7.39
CA PHE A 122 10.45 6.86 5.93
C PHE A 122 11.92 7.03 5.51
N LEU A 123 12.84 6.34 6.20
CA LEU A 123 14.28 6.51 5.98
C LEU A 123 14.72 6.06 4.58
N GLU A 124 14.08 5.01 4.05
CA GLU A 124 14.41 4.41 2.77
C GLU A 124 13.15 3.84 2.11
N THR A 125 13.13 3.88 0.77
CA THR A 125 12.09 3.31 -0.05
C THR A 125 12.66 2.29 -1.03
N GLN A 126 11.86 1.29 -1.34
CA GLN A 126 12.20 0.25 -2.29
C GLN A 126 12.08 0.79 -3.72
N GLY A 127 13.21 0.73 -4.44
CA GLY A 127 13.24 0.90 -5.89
C GLY A 127 12.95 -0.40 -6.64
N SER A 128 13.72 -0.68 -7.69
CA SER A 128 13.52 -1.83 -8.60
C SER A 128 14.10 -3.17 -8.13
N ASN A 129 14.33 -3.35 -6.82
CA ASN A 129 14.94 -4.56 -6.27
C ASN A 129 13.92 -5.45 -5.57
N ASN A 130 14.30 -6.68 -5.24
CA ASN A 130 13.38 -7.68 -4.66
C ASN A 130 13.38 -7.70 -3.12
N TRP A 131 13.65 -6.55 -2.48
CA TRP A 131 13.96 -6.48 -1.05
C TRP A 131 12.80 -6.06 -0.16
N CYS A 132 11.55 -6.11 -0.64
CA CYS A 132 10.36 -5.65 0.11
C CYS A 132 10.34 -6.17 1.56
N ALA A 133 10.64 -7.45 1.76
CA ALA A 133 10.68 -8.07 3.07
C ALA A 133 11.78 -7.51 3.98
N ALA A 134 12.94 -7.12 3.42
CA ALA A 134 14.01 -6.48 4.17
C ALA A 134 13.67 -5.02 4.53
N TYR A 135 13.04 -4.26 3.64
CA TYR A 135 12.55 -2.91 3.96
C TYR A 135 11.54 -2.93 5.11
N VAL A 136 10.55 -3.84 5.06
CA VAL A 136 9.57 -4.02 6.14
C VAL A 136 10.25 -4.40 7.45
N THR A 137 11.11 -5.42 7.43
CA THR A 137 11.80 -5.93 8.62
C THR A 137 12.63 -4.83 9.29
N THR A 138 13.41 -4.10 8.50
CA THR A 138 14.31 -3.07 9.03
C THR A 138 13.55 -1.83 9.50
N SER A 139 12.42 -1.46 8.86
CA SER A 139 11.52 -0.41 9.37
C SER A 139 10.94 -0.76 10.75
N ILE A 140 10.49 -2.00 10.96
CA ILE A 140 9.99 -2.46 12.27
C ILE A 140 11.10 -2.40 13.34
N ILE A 141 12.30 -2.90 13.02
CA ILE A 141 13.45 -2.87 13.93
C ILE A 141 13.82 -1.43 14.30
N ARG A 142 13.88 -0.53 13.32
CA ARG A 142 14.20 0.88 13.52
C ARG A 142 13.16 1.60 14.36
N TYR A 143 11.87 1.31 14.15
CA TYR A 143 10.80 1.85 14.95
C TYR A 143 10.99 1.50 16.43
N ALA A 144 11.17 0.22 16.75
CA ALA A 144 11.29 -0.22 18.13
C ALA A 144 12.56 0.31 18.80
N ASN A 145 13.68 0.31 18.07
CA ASN A 145 14.98 0.76 18.59
C ASN A 145 15.14 2.28 18.59
N LYS A 146 14.19 3.02 17.99
CA LYS A 146 14.27 4.48 17.78
C LYS A 146 15.59 4.87 17.11
N SER A 147 15.99 4.11 16.11
CA SER A 147 17.28 4.22 15.43
C SER A 147 17.12 4.34 13.92
N ASN A 148 18.11 4.91 13.24
CA ASN A 148 18.18 4.96 11.77
C ASN A 148 18.92 3.74 11.18
N SER A 149 19.01 2.65 11.93
CA SER A 149 19.75 1.42 11.57
C SER A 149 19.05 0.23 12.20
N PRO A 150 18.94 -0.92 11.51
CA PRO A 150 19.56 -1.26 10.22
C PRO A 150 18.78 -0.74 9.00
N THR A 151 19.41 -0.77 7.81
CA THR A 151 18.78 -0.54 6.49
C THR A 151 18.55 -1.85 5.74
N ALA A 152 17.64 -1.86 4.77
CA ALA A 152 17.33 -3.03 3.94
C ALA A 152 18.59 -3.56 3.25
N ARG A 153 19.45 -2.67 2.74
CA ARG A 153 20.75 -3.05 2.15
C ARG A 153 21.64 -3.77 3.16
N GLN A 154 21.71 -3.30 4.41
CA GLN A 154 22.51 -3.96 5.46
C GLN A 154 21.99 -5.37 5.76
N MET A 155 20.67 -5.55 5.84
CA MET A 155 20.07 -6.88 6.00
C MET A 155 20.37 -7.79 4.81
N MET A 156 20.22 -7.29 3.58
CA MET A 156 20.48 -8.09 2.39
C MET A 156 21.97 -8.45 2.25
N GLN A 157 22.89 -7.53 2.57
CA GLN A 157 24.33 -7.81 2.61
C GLN A 157 24.71 -8.83 3.70
N HIS A 158 24.02 -8.82 4.84
CA HIS A 158 24.22 -9.81 5.88
C HIS A 158 23.94 -11.24 5.39
N TYR A 159 22.82 -11.44 4.68
CA TYR A 159 22.43 -12.78 4.19
C TYR A 159 23.05 -13.19 2.87
N TYR A 160 23.53 -12.24 2.08
CA TYR A 160 24.09 -12.48 0.75
C TYR A 160 25.44 -11.76 0.57
N PRO A 161 26.42 -11.97 1.46
CA PRO A 161 27.66 -11.17 1.51
C PRO A 161 28.52 -11.30 0.25
N ASN A 162 28.38 -12.41 -0.48
CA ASN A 162 29.17 -12.72 -1.68
C ASN A 162 28.34 -12.69 -2.97
N SER A 163 27.12 -12.15 -2.95
CA SER A 163 26.28 -12.10 -4.16
C SER A 163 26.82 -11.08 -5.15
N SER A 164 27.09 -11.53 -6.38
CA SER A 164 27.42 -10.65 -7.51
C SER A 164 26.20 -9.90 -8.07
N ASN A 165 24.99 -10.32 -7.72
CA ASN A 165 23.73 -9.67 -8.06
C ASN A 165 22.83 -9.61 -6.83
N LEU A 166 23.10 -8.65 -5.94
CA LEU A 166 22.37 -8.50 -4.68
C LEU A 166 20.93 -8.04 -4.91
N GLU A 167 20.69 -7.15 -5.88
CA GLU A 167 19.39 -6.52 -6.14
C GLU A 167 18.32 -7.54 -6.56
N SER A 168 18.73 -8.67 -7.17
CA SER A 168 17.81 -9.76 -7.54
C SER A 168 17.48 -10.72 -6.39
N GLN A 169 18.22 -10.67 -5.28
CA GLN A 169 17.97 -11.54 -4.12
C GLN A 169 16.70 -11.09 -3.38
N ALA A 170 16.00 -12.05 -2.78
CA ALA A 170 14.81 -11.78 -1.96
C ALA A 170 14.98 -12.39 -0.57
N ALA A 171 14.59 -11.68 0.47
CA ALA A 171 14.55 -12.24 1.82
C ALA A 171 13.26 -13.05 2.03
N SER A 172 13.39 -14.27 2.56
CA SER A 172 12.24 -15.05 3.00
C SER A 172 11.76 -14.59 4.38
N ARG A 173 10.56 -15.00 4.79
CA ARG A 173 10.04 -14.70 6.14
C ARG A 173 10.94 -15.28 7.24
N GLU A 174 11.55 -16.44 6.99
CA GLU A 174 12.50 -17.07 7.93
C GLU A 174 13.74 -16.19 8.11
N LYS A 175 14.27 -15.59 7.03
CA LYS A 175 15.37 -14.61 7.13
C LYS A 175 14.95 -13.33 7.85
N CYS A 176 13.71 -12.90 7.68
CA CYS A 176 13.17 -11.74 8.41
C CYS A 176 13.12 -12.00 9.92
N MET A 177 12.65 -13.18 10.32
CA MET A 177 12.66 -13.59 11.73
C MET A 177 14.08 -13.76 12.27
N ASP A 178 14.96 -14.44 11.54
CA ASP A 178 16.37 -14.59 11.94
C ASP A 178 17.04 -13.23 12.18
N TYR A 179 16.78 -12.26 11.31
CA TYR A 179 17.31 -10.91 11.46
C TYR A 179 16.70 -10.18 12.66
N GLY A 180 15.39 -10.34 12.90
CA GLY A 180 14.75 -9.82 14.12
C GLY A 180 15.36 -10.41 15.39
N TYR A 181 15.70 -11.71 15.42
CA TYR A 181 16.37 -12.32 16.57
C TYR A 181 17.74 -11.69 16.85
N LEU A 182 18.52 -11.38 15.80
CA LEU A 182 19.79 -10.65 15.94
C LEU A 182 19.61 -9.25 16.53
N HIS A 183 18.41 -8.69 16.42
CA HIS A 183 18.02 -7.38 16.95
C HIS A 183 17.12 -7.48 18.20
N ASN A 184 17.22 -8.58 18.95
CA ASN A 184 16.55 -8.83 20.23
C ASN A 184 15.02 -9.01 20.20
N PHE A 185 14.43 -9.33 19.06
CA PHE A 185 13.02 -9.71 18.96
C PHE A 185 12.87 -11.21 19.13
N PHE A 186 12.55 -11.68 20.34
CA PHE A 186 12.56 -13.12 20.65
C PHE A 186 11.19 -13.80 20.57
N ASN A 187 10.11 -13.04 20.50
CA ASN A 187 8.74 -13.54 20.59
C ASN A 187 8.02 -13.62 19.23
N MET A 188 8.75 -13.47 18.12
CA MET A 188 8.13 -13.46 16.80
C MET A 188 7.50 -14.80 16.45
N VAL A 189 6.32 -14.76 15.83
CA VAL A 189 5.59 -15.94 15.36
C VAL A 189 5.15 -15.75 13.92
N ASN A 190 5.64 -16.62 13.04
CA ASN A 190 5.22 -16.66 11.64
C ASN A 190 3.98 -17.53 11.48
N VAL A 191 2.92 -16.96 10.91
CA VAL A 191 1.66 -17.64 10.62
C VAL A 191 1.31 -17.53 9.15
N ASN A 192 0.73 -18.59 8.60
CA ASN A 192 0.19 -18.63 7.24
C ASN A 192 -1.31 -18.30 7.25
N SER A 193 -1.64 -17.14 7.79
CA SER A 193 -3.01 -16.64 7.85
C SER A 193 -3.05 -15.13 7.68
N PRO A 194 -4.15 -14.60 7.13
CA PRO A 194 -4.37 -13.16 7.12
C PRO A 194 -4.50 -12.61 8.53
N ILE A 195 -4.27 -11.31 8.67
CA ILE A 195 -4.42 -10.58 9.92
C ILE A 195 -5.88 -10.36 10.27
N THR A 196 -6.18 -10.30 11.57
CA THR A 196 -7.51 -9.92 12.07
C THR A 196 -7.45 -8.51 12.67
N VAL A 197 -8.61 -7.87 12.79
CA VAL A 197 -8.72 -6.58 13.50
C VAL A 197 -8.25 -6.72 14.95
N SER A 198 -8.70 -7.78 15.65
CA SER A 198 -8.30 -8.01 17.04
C SER A 198 -6.80 -8.28 17.20
N GLY A 199 -6.20 -9.09 16.33
CA GLY A 199 -4.75 -9.33 16.33
C GLY A 199 -3.95 -8.05 16.06
N THR A 200 -4.43 -7.24 15.10
CA THR A 200 -3.83 -5.92 14.82
C THR A 200 -3.92 -4.99 16.02
N GLN A 201 -5.06 -4.95 16.72
CA GLN A 201 -5.23 -4.11 17.90
C GLN A 201 -4.27 -4.53 19.03
N LEU A 202 -4.08 -5.83 19.26
CA LEU A 202 -3.17 -6.33 20.28
C LEU A 202 -1.73 -5.86 20.02
N GLU A 203 -1.22 -6.06 18.81
CA GLU A 203 0.15 -5.64 18.44
C GLU A 203 0.33 -4.13 18.52
N ILE A 204 -0.56 -3.38 17.87
CA ILE A 204 -0.42 -1.92 17.77
C ILE A 204 -0.60 -1.24 19.14
N ASN A 205 -1.45 -1.78 20.02
CA ASN A 205 -1.61 -1.24 21.37
C ASN A 205 -0.36 -1.41 22.23
N GLU A 206 0.43 -2.45 21.98
CA GLU A 206 1.75 -2.69 22.57
C GLU A 206 2.90 -1.99 21.83
N GLU A 207 2.60 -0.98 21.00
CA GLU A 207 3.60 -0.22 20.22
C GLU A 207 4.45 -1.13 19.29
N SER A 208 3.86 -2.22 18.79
CA SER A 208 4.53 -3.21 17.94
C SER A 208 3.99 -3.14 16.51
N PRO A 209 4.65 -2.41 15.58
CA PRO A 209 4.36 -2.58 14.15
C PRO A 209 4.84 -3.96 13.71
N PHE A 210 4.15 -4.56 12.74
CA PHE A 210 4.41 -5.96 12.41
C PHE A 210 4.31 -6.26 10.93
N TYR A 211 4.93 -7.36 10.52
CA TYR A 211 5.10 -7.75 9.12
C TYR A 211 3.87 -8.48 8.60
N ILE A 212 3.46 -8.16 7.36
CA ILE A 212 2.55 -9.00 6.58
C ILE A 212 3.12 -9.30 5.18
N ALA A 213 2.83 -10.50 4.69
CA ALA A 213 3.02 -10.90 3.30
C ALA A 213 1.67 -10.92 2.57
N ALA A 214 1.68 -10.48 1.33
CA ALA A 214 0.52 -10.49 0.46
C ALA A 214 0.87 -10.99 -0.94
N SER A 215 -0.11 -11.57 -1.62
CA SER A 215 -0.02 -12.05 -2.99
C SER A 215 -1.00 -11.29 -3.86
N SER A 216 -0.67 -11.08 -5.11
CA SER A 216 -1.60 -10.46 -6.07
C SER A 216 -2.31 -11.55 -6.87
N ASP A 217 -3.62 -11.50 -7.06
CA ASP A 217 -4.31 -12.48 -7.92
C ASP A 217 -3.94 -12.35 -9.41
N SER A 218 -3.43 -11.18 -9.83
CA SER A 218 -3.03 -10.91 -11.21
C SER A 218 -1.62 -11.37 -11.58
N THR A 219 -0.82 -11.83 -10.61
CA THR A 219 0.59 -12.21 -10.80
C THR A 219 0.97 -13.35 -9.86
N THR A 220 2.12 -13.99 -10.06
CA THR A 220 2.67 -14.92 -9.05
C THR A 220 3.52 -14.21 -7.99
N ALA A 221 3.54 -12.87 -8.01
CA ALA A 221 4.38 -12.08 -7.13
C ALA A 221 3.84 -12.06 -5.70
N THR A 222 4.77 -11.99 -4.75
CA THR A 222 4.49 -11.75 -3.34
C THR A 222 5.18 -10.47 -2.91
N HIS A 223 4.54 -9.70 -2.04
CA HIS A 223 5.04 -8.44 -1.53
C HIS A 223 4.84 -8.33 -0.03
N ALA A 224 5.68 -7.55 0.64
CA ALA A 224 5.65 -7.37 2.08
C ALA A 224 5.20 -5.95 2.44
N PHE A 225 4.45 -5.83 3.55
CA PHE A 225 4.04 -4.56 4.13
C PHE A 225 4.27 -4.54 5.64
N THR A 226 4.40 -3.33 6.20
CA THR A 226 4.39 -3.13 7.66
C THR A 226 3.01 -2.68 8.09
N VAL A 227 2.35 -3.42 8.97
CA VAL A 227 1.13 -2.94 9.64
C VAL A 227 1.54 -1.98 10.74
N ARG A 228 0.94 -0.80 10.74
CA ARG A 228 1.31 0.31 11.65
C ARG A 228 0.12 0.91 12.38
N GLY A 229 -1.10 0.49 12.09
CA GLY A 229 -2.25 0.98 12.84
C GLY A 229 -3.59 0.48 12.38
N TYR A 230 -4.62 0.92 13.07
CA TYR A 230 -6.00 0.56 12.81
C TYR A 230 -6.94 1.74 13.10
N ALA A 231 -8.09 1.72 12.43
CA ALA A 231 -9.31 2.35 12.92
C ALA A 231 -10.42 1.29 12.96
N ASN A 232 -11.13 1.22 14.07
CA ASN A 232 -12.15 0.24 14.36
C ASN A 232 -13.32 0.95 15.08
N PHE A 233 -14.17 1.56 14.26
CA PHE A 233 -15.41 2.19 14.68
C PHE A 233 -16.60 1.38 14.13
N ASP A 234 -17.75 1.47 14.77
CA ASP A 234 -18.98 0.76 14.34
C ASP A 234 -19.36 1.04 12.87
N PHE A 235 -19.00 2.21 12.35
CA PHE A 235 -19.30 2.65 10.99
C PHE A 235 -18.10 2.58 10.05
N TYR A 236 -16.90 2.26 10.53
CA TYR A 236 -15.68 2.29 9.75
C TYR A 236 -14.57 1.44 10.36
N GLN A 237 -14.10 0.45 9.61
CA GLN A 237 -12.98 -0.39 9.98
C GLN A 237 -11.91 -0.37 8.88
N THR A 238 -10.66 -0.19 9.27
CA THR A 238 -9.52 -0.28 8.36
C THR A 238 -8.25 -0.62 9.12
N ILE A 239 -7.29 -1.21 8.43
CA ILE A 239 -5.94 -1.42 8.93
C ILE A 239 -5.01 -0.59 8.07
N SER A 240 -4.12 0.17 8.68
CA SER A 240 -3.17 0.98 7.93
C SER A 240 -1.82 0.30 7.83
N VAL A 241 -1.27 0.31 6.62
CA VAL A 241 -0.04 -0.37 6.26
C VAL A 241 0.93 0.60 5.58
N TRP A 242 2.21 0.41 5.80
CA TRP A 242 3.27 1.01 5.01
C TRP A 242 3.70 0.02 3.93
N ASN A 243 3.73 0.52 2.69
CA ASN A 243 4.29 -0.17 1.54
C ASN A 243 5.73 0.33 1.35
N PRO A 244 6.75 -0.55 1.26
CA PRO A 244 8.12 -0.14 0.98
C PRO A 244 8.31 0.75 -0.25
N TRP A 245 7.39 0.73 -1.22
CA TRP A 245 7.41 1.63 -2.38
C TRP A 245 7.00 3.08 -2.06
N SER A 246 6.42 3.33 -0.89
CA SER A 246 5.87 4.62 -0.48
C SER A 246 6.86 5.42 0.36
N ASP A 247 7.11 6.66 -0.03
CA ASP A 247 7.86 7.65 0.77
C ASP A 247 6.92 8.49 1.67
N ALA A 248 7.50 9.49 2.34
CA ALA A 248 6.75 10.35 3.25
C ALA A 248 5.71 11.24 2.54
N SER A 249 5.87 11.53 1.25
CA SER A 249 4.91 12.35 0.50
C SER A 249 3.66 11.52 0.16
N TYR A 250 3.87 10.25 -0.16
CA TYR A 250 2.80 9.26 -0.33
C TYR A 250 2.12 8.90 0.99
N GLY A 251 2.89 8.59 2.02
CA GLY A 251 2.41 8.15 3.32
C GLY A 251 2.02 6.66 3.38
N TYR A 252 0.83 6.37 3.91
CA TYR A 252 0.40 5.01 4.25
C TYR A 252 -0.82 4.56 3.43
N ASP A 253 -0.85 3.28 3.10
CA ASP A 253 -2.00 2.62 2.48
C ASP A 253 -2.98 2.11 3.54
N LEU A 254 -4.19 1.80 3.07
CA LEU A 254 -5.24 1.15 3.86
C LEU A 254 -5.56 -0.23 3.31
N MET A 255 -5.71 -1.17 4.23
CA MET A 255 -6.24 -2.50 4.02
C MET A 255 -7.70 -2.57 4.48
N ASP A 256 -8.54 -3.21 3.68
CA ASP A 256 -9.88 -3.63 4.08
C ASP A 256 -9.78 -4.89 4.97
N PRO A 257 -10.20 -4.83 6.24
CA PRO A 257 -10.09 -5.97 7.17
C PRO A 257 -11.04 -7.13 6.84
N SER A 258 -12.08 -6.91 6.03
CA SER A 258 -13.04 -7.95 5.65
C SER A 258 -12.55 -8.83 4.50
N SER A 259 -11.85 -8.22 3.54
CA SER A 259 -11.30 -8.91 2.37
C SER A 259 -9.80 -9.17 2.47
N HIS A 260 -9.12 -8.53 3.42
CA HIS A 260 -7.67 -8.54 3.63
C HIS A 260 -6.89 -8.03 2.41
N THR A 261 -7.47 -7.07 1.70
CA THR A 261 -6.89 -6.54 0.45
C THR A 261 -6.33 -5.14 0.62
N ILE A 262 -5.23 -4.89 -0.06
CA ILE A 262 -4.52 -3.60 -0.13
C ILE A 262 -4.45 -3.24 -1.61
N SER A 263 -5.07 -2.12 -2.00
CA SER A 263 -4.93 -1.61 -3.37
C SER A 263 -3.89 -0.50 -3.38
N THR A 264 -2.77 -0.73 -4.06
CA THR A 264 -1.61 0.16 -4.04
C THR A 264 -0.81 -0.04 -5.32
N HIS A 265 -0.24 1.04 -5.85
CA HIS A 265 0.62 1.01 -7.03
C HIS A 265 -0.01 0.33 -8.26
N GLY A 266 -1.32 0.52 -8.45
CA GLY A 266 -2.09 -0.10 -9.55
C GLY A 266 -2.44 -1.58 -9.33
N MET A 267 -2.03 -2.20 -8.23
CA MET A 267 -2.28 -3.61 -7.97
C MET A 267 -3.09 -3.85 -6.70
N VAL A 268 -3.76 -5.01 -6.64
CA VAL A 268 -4.47 -5.47 -5.46
C VAL A 268 -3.68 -6.62 -4.86
N TRP A 269 -3.37 -6.50 -3.58
CA TRP A 269 -2.59 -7.45 -2.80
C TRP A 269 -3.45 -8.03 -1.70
N LYS A 270 -3.57 -9.35 -1.63
CA LYS A 270 -4.31 -10.06 -0.59
C LYS A 270 -3.35 -10.63 0.43
N ASN A 271 -3.50 -10.23 1.69
CA ASN A 271 -2.67 -10.72 2.78
C ASN A 271 -2.91 -12.22 3.00
N PHE A 272 -1.83 -13.01 3.06
CA PHE A 272 -1.87 -14.46 3.28
C PHE A 272 -0.97 -14.94 4.41
N GLY A 273 -0.02 -14.11 4.86
CA GLY A 273 0.95 -14.49 5.88
C GLY A 273 1.33 -13.31 6.77
N THR A 274 1.70 -13.61 8.00
CA THR A 274 1.96 -12.59 9.02
C THR A 274 3.11 -13.03 9.91
N ILE A 275 3.95 -12.10 10.36
CA ILE A 275 4.87 -12.32 11.47
C ILE A 275 4.44 -11.38 12.59
N TYR A 276 3.87 -11.95 13.65
CA TYR A 276 3.46 -11.25 14.88
C TYR A 276 4.61 -11.22 15.89
N GLY A 277 4.41 -10.52 17.01
CA GLY A 277 5.30 -10.63 18.17
C GLY A 277 6.62 -9.87 18.02
N TRP A 278 6.62 -8.75 17.29
CA TRP A 278 7.77 -7.84 17.18
C TRP A 278 7.91 -6.95 18.43
N HIS A 279 7.60 -7.48 19.60
CA HIS A 279 7.77 -6.79 20.88
C HIS A 279 9.24 -6.77 21.24
N HIS A 280 9.82 -5.57 21.32
CA HIS A 280 11.16 -5.38 21.84
C HIS A 280 11.14 -5.38 23.39
N PRO A 281 12.11 -6.00 24.07
CA PRO A 281 12.24 -5.96 25.53
C PRO A 281 12.41 -4.54 26.11
#